data_AF-A0A1H6UKQ8-F1
#
_entry.id   AF-A0A1H6UKQ8-F1
#
_cell.length_a   1.000
_cell.length_b   1.000
_cell.length_c   1.000
_cell.angle_alpha   90.00
_cell.angle_beta   90.00
_cell.angle_gamma   90.00
#
_symmetry.space_group_name_H-M   'P 1'
#
loop_
_entity.id
_entity.type
_entity.pdbx_description
1 polymer ?
#
loop_
_entity_poly.entity_id
_entity_poly.type
_entity_poly.pdbx_seq_one_letter_code
_entity_poly.pdbx_strand_id
1 'polypeptide(L)'
;MNETEYSPEEIITFKEEFEDKVRELNQIGRADLPDIDTRNSEVDDLLDMHLDVTGEIPDHNVITLLADYVLADDLKDSNPHKTTQTEYPIQSTHSRRNTPKRELSVSAEILDYLHSKYTKQLDNLSKVSHKNRDDV
;
A
#
# COMPACT_ATOMS: atom_id res chain seq x y z
N MET A 1 -22.59 7.59 -33.05
CA MET A 1 -21.91 6.30 -33.23
C MET A 1 -20.72 6.61 -34.09
N ASN A 2 -19.53 6.67 -33.51
CA ASN A 2 -18.33 6.96 -34.27
C ASN A 2 -18.00 5.70 -35.07
N GLU A 3 -17.98 5.82 -36.39
CA GLU A 3 -17.49 4.76 -37.26
C GLU A 3 -15.97 4.72 -37.08
N THR A 4 -15.47 3.68 -36.41
CA THR A 4 -14.03 3.46 -36.26
C THR A 4 -13.43 3.22 -37.64
N GLU A 5 -12.49 4.06 -38.06
CA GLU A 5 -11.78 3.94 -39.36
C GLU A 5 -10.78 2.77 -39.39
N TYR A 6 -10.62 2.05 -38.27
CA TYR A 6 -9.61 1.01 -38.07
C TYR A 6 -10.09 -0.39 -38.46
N SER A 7 -9.17 -1.19 -39.00
CA SER A 7 -9.43 -2.60 -39.29
C SER A 7 -9.60 -3.39 -37.98
N PRO A 8 -10.47 -4.43 -37.94
CA PRO A 8 -10.64 -5.26 -36.75
C PRO A 8 -9.35 -5.87 -36.20
N GLU A 9 -8.39 -6.18 -37.08
CA GLU A 9 -7.08 -6.72 -36.68
C GLU A 9 -6.22 -5.68 -35.95
N GLU A 10 -6.26 -4.43 -36.41
CA GLU A 10 -5.49 -3.31 -35.83
C GLU A 10 -6.02 -2.94 -34.44
N ILE A 11 -7.33 -3.05 -34.23
CA ILE A 11 -7.96 -2.82 -32.92
C ILE A 11 -7.49 -3.86 -31.90
N ILE A 12 -7.36 -5.13 -32.30
CA ILE A 12 -6.90 -6.20 -31.40
C ILE A 12 -5.45 -5.95 -30.99
N THR A 13 -4.56 -5.67 -31.95
CA THR A 13 -3.15 -5.38 -31.65
C THR A 13 -3.01 -4.14 -30.77
N PHE A 14 -3.81 -3.10 -31.03
CA PHE A 14 -3.81 -1.90 -30.21
C PHE A 14 -4.24 -2.18 -28.76
N LYS A 15 -5.28 -2.99 -28.55
CA LYS A 15 -5.72 -3.38 -27.20
C LYS A 15 -4.61 -4.10 -26.43
N GLU A 16 -3.88 -5.01 -27.08
CA GLU A 16 -2.75 -5.72 -26.46
C GLU A 16 -1.60 -4.76 -26.10
N GLU A 17 -1.19 -3.89 -27.03
CA GLU A 17 -0.14 -2.89 -26.78
C GLU A 17 -0.53 -1.89 -25.67
N PHE A 18 -1.81 -1.51 -25.64
CA PHE A 18 -2.37 -0.65 -24.60
C PHE A 18 -2.28 -1.32 -23.22
N GLU A 19 -2.69 -2.58 -23.11
CA GLU A 19 -2.56 -3.33 -21.86
C GLU A 19 -1.11 -3.42 -21.37
N ASP A 20 -0.17 -3.69 -22.27
CA ASP A 20 1.24 -3.79 -21.92
C ASP A 20 1.79 -2.44 -21.45
N LYS A 21 1.44 -1.34 -22.11
CA LYS A 21 1.79 0.01 -21.65
C LYS A 21 1.24 0.29 -20.24
N VAL A 22 -0.01 -0.06 -19.96
CA VAL A 22 -0.61 0.12 -18.62
C VAL A 22 0.10 -0.75 -17.56
N ARG A 23 0.55 -1.94 -17.92
CA ARG A 23 1.37 -2.79 -17.04
C ARG A 23 2.74 -2.17 -16.76
N GLU A 24 3.37 -1.54 -17.74
CA GLU A 24 4.64 -0.84 -17.57
C GLU A 24 4.51 0.34 -16.61
N LEU A 25 3.46 1.16 -16.74
CA LEU A 25 3.19 2.29 -15.83
C LEU A 25 3.08 1.84 -14.38
N ASN A 26 2.45 0.70 -14.13
CA ASN A 26 2.31 0.15 -12.78
C ASN A 26 3.63 -0.35 -12.17
N GLN A 27 4.61 -0.70 -13.00
CA GLN A 27 5.93 -1.15 -12.55
C GLN A 27 6.83 0.00 -12.09
N ILE A 28 6.51 1.25 -12.43
CA ILE A 28 7.31 2.42 -12.05
C ILE A 28 7.43 2.49 -10.52
N GLY A 29 8.67 2.62 -10.03
CA GLY A 29 8.94 2.74 -8.59
C GLY A 29 8.40 4.05 -8.03
N ARG A 30 8.07 4.08 -6.72
CA ARG A 30 7.61 5.30 -6.05
C ARG A 30 8.55 6.51 -6.24
N ALA A 31 9.86 6.27 -6.31
CA ALA A 31 10.85 7.34 -6.45
C ALA A 31 10.77 8.08 -7.79
N ASP A 32 10.32 7.38 -8.84
CA ASP A 32 10.26 7.88 -10.21
C ASP A 32 8.83 8.23 -10.62
N LEU A 33 7.89 8.24 -9.66
CA LEU A 33 6.49 8.51 -9.91
C LEU A 33 6.29 10.00 -10.24
N PRO A 34 5.57 10.33 -11.32
CA PRO A 34 5.16 11.70 -11.59
C PRO A 34 4.16 12.21 -10.54
N ASP A 35 4.02 13.53 -10.49
CA ASP A 35 3.03 14.19 -9.64
C ASP A 35 1.59 13.74 -9.98
N ILE A 36 0.69 13.81 -9.01
CA ILE A 36 -0.68 13.31 -9.14
C ILE A 36 -1.44 13.96 -10.30
N ASP A 37 -1.27 15.27 -10.52
CA ASP A 37 -1.94 15.99 -11.60
C ASP A 37 -1.44 15.54 -12.98
N THR A 38 -0.14 15.22 -13.07
CA THR A 38 0.45 14.68 -14.30
C THR A 38 -0.09 13.30 -14.59
N ARG A 39 -0.19 12.44 -13.56
CA ARG A 39 -0.73 11.08 -13.72
C ARG A 39 -2.20 11.09 -14.12
N ASN A 40 -3.02 11.96 -13.52
CA ASN A 40 -4.43 12.09 -13.90
C ASN A 40 -4.58 12.49 -15.36
N SER A 41 -3.82 13.50 -15.81
CA SER A 41 -3.84 13.96 -17.20
C SER A 41 -3.39 12.86 -18.17
N GLU A 42 -2.33 12.12 -17.82
CA GLU A 42 -1.84 10.99 -18.62
C GLU A 42 -2.88 9.87 -18.74
N VAL A 43 -3.60 9.55 -17.65
CA VAL A 43 -4.67 8.54 -17.66
C VAL A 43 -5.86 9.00 -18.50
N ASP A 44 -6.26 10.26 -18.40
CA ASP A 44 -7.33 10.82 -19.23
C ASP A 44 -6.95 10.74 -20.73
N ASP A 45 -5.74 11.15 -21.09
CA ASP A 45 -5.22 11.08 -22.46
C ASP A 45 -5.19 9.62 -23.00
N LEU A 46 -4.82 8.66 -22.15
CA LEU A 46 -4.80 7.24 -22.50
C LEU A 46 -6.21 6.68 -22.73
N LEU A 47 -7.18 7.09 -21.91
CA LEU A 47 -8.58 6.67 -22.04
C LEU A 47 -9.22 7.26 -23.29
N ASP A 48 -8.99 8.55 -23.55
CA ASP A 48 -9.46 9.22 -24.75
C ASP A 48 -8.86 8.58 -26.01
N MET A 49 -7.56 8.31 -26.02
CA MET A 49 -6.90 7.59 -27.11
C MET A 49 -7.52 6.21 -27.36
N HIS A 50 -7.78 5.43 -26.30
CA HIS A 50 -8.40 4.12 -26.44
C HIS A 50 -9.83 4.21 -26.99
N LEU A 51 -10.60 5.20 -26.51
CA LEU A 51 -11.96 5.45 -26.95
C LEU A 51 -12.01 5.88 -28.41
N ASP A 52 -11.07 6.71 -28.86
CA ASP A 52 -10.99 7.18 -30.25
C ASP A 52 -10.68 6.03 -31.23
N VAL A 53 -9.79 5.12 -30.85
CA VAL A 53 -9.39 3.99 -31.70
C VAL A 53 -10.44 2.88 -31.70
N THR A 54 -10.93 2.51 -30.51
CA THR A 54 -11.79 1.32 -30.34
C THR A 54 -13.27 1.67 -30.39
N GLY A 55 -13.65 2.91 -30.02
CA GLY A 55 -15.05 3.29 -29.79
C GLY A 55 -15.65 2.70 -28.50
N GLU A 56 -14.86 1.98 -27.70
CA GLU A 56 -15.26 1.30 -26.49
C GLU A 56 -14.39 1.70 -25.30
N ILE A 57 -14.96 1.58 -24.10
CA ILE A 57 -14.23 1.73 -22.84
C ILE A 57 -13.32 0.50 -22.65
N PRO A 58 -12.09 0.65 -22.13
CA PRO A 58 -11.20 -0.48 -21.83
C PRO A 58 -11.82 -1.50 -20.86
N ASP A 59 -11.25 -2.71 -20.83
CA ASP A 59 -11.69 -3.72 -19.87
C ASP A 59 -11.51 -3.26 -18.41
N HIS A 60 -12.38 -3.75 -17.53
CA HIS A 60 -12.38 -3.48 -16.10
C HIS A 60 -10.99 -3.68 -15.47
N ASN A 61 -10.27 -4.72 -15.90
CA ASN A 61 -8.95 -5.02 -15.35
C ASN A 61 -7.95 -3.91 -15.68
N VAL A 62 -8.00 -3.36 -16.88
CA VAL A 62 -7.12 -2.27 -17.33
C VAL A 62 -7.45 -0.96 -16.61
N ILE A 63 -8.75 -0.68 -16.43
CA ILE A 63 -9.20 0.48 -15.64
C ILE A 63 -8.70 0.38 -14.19
N THR A 64 -8.77 -0.82 -13.60
CA THR A 64 -8.28 -1.05 -12.24
C THR A 64 -6.77 -0.77 -12.15
N LEU A 65 -5.99 -1.21 -13.16
CA LEU A 65 -4.56 -0.92 -13.22
C LEU A 65 -4.27 0.58 -13.41
N LEU A 66 -5.06 1.31 -14.20
CA LEU A 66 -4.93 2.77 -14.31
C LEU A 66 -5.26 3.47 -12.99
N ALA A 67 -6.28 3.02 -12.27
CA ALA A 67 -6.60 3.53 -10.94
C ALA A 67 -5.48 3.25 -9.92
N ASP A 68 -4.87 2.06 -9.96
CA ASP A 68 -3.70 1.73 -9.14
C ASP A 68 -2.50 2.63 -9.47
N TYR A 69 -2.31 2.99 -10.75
CA TYR A 69 -1.28 3.95 -11.15
C TYR A 69 -1.54 5.35 -10.61
N VAL A 70 -2.78 5.84 -10.61
CA VAL A 70 -3.16 7.13 -9.98
C VAL A 70 -2.96 7.10 -8.47
N LEU A 71 -3.28 5.98 -7.81
CA LEU A 71 -3.17 5.84 -6.36
C LEU A 71 -1.81 5.29 -5.89
N ALA A 72 -0.84 5.14 -6.79
CA ALA A 72 0.43 4.50 -6.46
C ALA A 72 1.22 5.21 -5.35
N ASP A 73 1.04 6.53 -5.16
CA ASP A 73 1.60 7.25 -4.00
C ASP A 73 1.06 6.81 -2.65
N ASP A 74 -0.18 6.34 -2.59
CA ASP A 74 -0.75 5.85 -1.33
C ASP A 74 -0.52 4.35 -1.18
N LEU A 75 -0.69 3.61 -2.28
CA LEU A 75 -0.58 2.15 -2.32
C LEU A 75 0.86 1.67 -2.09
N LYS A 76 1.86 2.36 -2.67
CA LYS A 76 3.28 2.00 -2.52
C LYS A 76 3.93 2.63 -1.29
N ASP A 77 3.21 3.44 -0.52
CA ASP A 77 3.77 3.97 0.73
C ASP A 77 3.87 2.84 1.78
N SER A 78 5.07 2.66 2.32
CA SER A 78 5.38 1.63 3.33
C SER A 78 5.52 2.20 4.75
N ASN A 79 5.23 3.49 4.93
CA ASN A 79 5.34 4.14 6.22
C ASN A 79 4.48 3.39 7.29
N PRO A 80 5.08 2.93 8.40
CA PRO A 80 4.33 2.21 9.44
C PRO A 80 3.42 3.14 10.27
N HIS A 81 3.58 4.45 10.17
CA HIS A 81 2.88 5.46 10.98
C HIS A 81 1.81 6.24 10.21
N LYS A 82 1.38 5.77 9.03
CA LYS A 82 0.31 6.43 8.24
C LYS A 82 -0.92 6.76 9.07
N THR A 83 -1.38 5.82 9.90
CA THR A 83 -2.58 5.99 10.73
C THR A 83 -2.49 7.12 11.75
N THR A 84 -1.28 7.52 12.14
CA THR A 84 -1.08 8.63 13.06
C THR A 84 -0.90 9.96 12.33
N GLN A 85 -0.47 9.92 11.06
CA GLN A 85 -0.11 11.10 10.27
C GLN A 85 -1.24 11.59 9.37
N THR A 86 -2.13 10.70 8.93
CA THR A 86 -3.24 11.02 8.02
C THR A 86 -4.57 10.56 8.61
N GLU A 87 -5.62 11.35 8.39
CA GLU A 87 -6.96 11.08 8.91
C GLU A 87 -7.58 9.82 8.27
N TYR A 88 -7.31 9.60 6.98
CA TYR A 88 -7.83 8.46 6.21
C TYR A 88 -6.70 7.70 5.49
N PRO A 89 -5.91 6.90 6.22
CA PRO A 89 -4.78 6.18 5.64
C PRO A 89 -5.21 5.00 4.75
N ILE A 90 -4.70 4.93 3.53
CA ILE A 90 -4.78 3.71 2.72
C ILE A 90 -3.71 2.73 3.19
N GLN A 91 -4.16 1.68 3.89
CA GLN A 91 -3.28 0.63 4.39
C GLN A 91 -3.13 -0.52 3.41
N SER A 92 -1.86 -0.82 3.06
CA SER A 92 -1.50 -2.04 2.33
C SER A 92 -1.82 -3.29 3.16
N THR A 93 -2.03 -4.42 2.47
CA THR A 93 -2.29 -5.72 3.11
C THR A 93 -1.17 -6.14 4.06
N HIS A 94 0.09 -5.79 3.73
CA HIS A 94 1.23 -6.04 4.59
C HIS A 94 1.18 -5.22 5.89
N SER A 95 0.89 -3.93 5.78
CA SER A 95 0.75 -3.05 6.95
C SER A 95 -0.36 -3.54 7.88
N ARG A 96 -1.56 -3.82 7.33
CA ARG A 96 -2.71 -4.37 8.08
C ARG A 96 -2.38 -5.65 8.86
N ARG A 97 -1.53 -6.53 8.32
CA ARG A 97 -1.12 -7.78 9.00
C ARG A 97 -0.19 -7.55 10.19
N ASN A 98 0.60 -6.47 10.17
CA ASN A 98 1.61 -6.20 11.18
C ASN A 98 1.14 -5.24 12.28
N THR A 99 0.19 -4.35 11.99
CA THR A 99 -0.42 -3.41 12.96
C THR A 99 -1.00 -4.11 14.21
N PRO A 100 -1.87 -5.14 14.12
CA PRO A 100 -2.51 -5.72 15.31
C PRO A 100 -1.52 -6.39 16.26
N LYS A 101 -0.37 -6.89 15.75
CA LYS A 101 0.67 -7.50 16.59
C LYS A 101 1.30 -6.51 17.56
N ARG A 102 1.40 -5.22 17.19
CA ARG A 102 1.96 -4.17 18.06
C ARG A 102 0.96 -3.74 19.12
N GLU A 103 -0.32 -3.62 18.76
CA GLU A 103 -1.38 -3.25 19.71
C GLU A 103 -1.62 -4.35 20.76
N LEU A 104 -1.53 -5.62 20.36
CA LEU A 104 -1.63 -6.76 21.28
C LEU A 104 -0.38 -6.96 22.15
N SER A 105 0.80 -6.51 21.72
CA SER A 105 2.03 -6.62 22.51
C SER A 105 1.97 -5.78 23.78
N VAL A 106 1.41 -4.58 23.72
CA VAL A 106 1.25 -3.71 24.90
C VAL A 106 0.30 -4.34 25.92
N SER A 107 -0.80 -4.95 25.46
CA SER A 107 -1.72 -5.65 26.35
C SER A 107 -1.12 -6.95 26.90
N ALA A 108 -0.33 -7.68 26.12
CA ALA A 108 0.38 -8.87 26.56
C ALA A 108 1.45 -8.58 27.61
N GLU A 109 2.22 -7.50 27.48
CA GLU A 109 3.20 -7.06 28.48
C GLU A 109 2.52 -6.66 29.80
N ILE A 110 1.40 -5.92 29.74
CA ILE A 110 0.62 -5.58 30.93
C ILE A 110 0.06 -6.86 31.59
N LEU A 111 -0.46 -7.80 30.78
CA LEU A 111 -0.98 -9.07 31.29
C LEU A 111 0.12 -9.94 31.92
N ASP A 112 1.32 -9.98 31.33
CA ASP A 112 2.45 -10.71 31.90
C ASP A 112 2.98 -10.04 33.18
N TYR A 113 2.96 -8.70 33.26
CA TYR A 113 3.24 -7.96 34.49
C TYR A 113 2.22 -8.30 35.58
N LEU A 114 0.92 -8.25 35.27
CA LEU A 114 -0.14 -8.58 36.23
C LEU A 114 -0.04 -10.04 36.69
N HIS A 115 0.21 -10.96 35.78
CA HIS A 115 0.42 -12.37 36.11
C HIS A 115 1.66 -12.54 37.01
N SER A 116 2.81 -12.00 36.61
CA SER A 116 4.05 -12.09 37.39
C SER A 116 3.94 -11.46 38.79
N LYS A 117 3.20 -10.36 38.92
CA LYS A 117 2.98 -9.66 40.20
C LYS A 117 1.98 -10.39 41.11
N TYR A 118 0.83 -10.80 40.59
CA TYR A 118 -0.28 -11.29 41.41
C TYR A 118 -0.32 -12.82 41.54
N THR A 119 0.08 -13.58 40.51
CA THR A 119 0.08 -15.05 40.59
C THR A 119 1.43 -15.60 41.04
N LYS A 120 2.54 -15.03 40.57
CA LYS A 120 3.89 -15.48 40.93
C LYS A 120 4.50 -14.74 42.13
N GLN A 121 3.87 -13.67 42.61
CA GLN A 121 4.34 -12.84 43.74
C GLN A 121 5.81 -12.41 43.60
N LEU A 122 6.29 -12.22 42.37
CA LEU A 122 7.65 -11.77 42.12
C LEU A 122 7.68 -10.25 42.34
N ASP A 123 8.33 -9.84 43.42
CA ASP A 123 8.46 -8.43 43.78
C ASP A 123 9.52 -7.77 42.89
N ASN A 124 9.06 -7.28 41.72
CA ASN A 124 9.78 -6.54 40.67
C ASN A 124 11.04 -7.24 40.11
N LEU A 125 11.00 -7.59 38.81
CA LEU A 125 12.11 -8.25 38.09
C LEU A 125 13.47 -7.50 38.07
N SER A 126 13.57 -6.30 38.62
CA SER A 126 14.76 -5.43 38.54
C SER A 126 15.39 -5.04 39.88
N LYS A 127 15.21 -5.81 40.96
CA LYS A 127 16.03 -5.62 42.17
C LYS A 127 17.44 -6.21 41.94
N VAL A 128 18.33 -5.40 41.37
CA VAL A 128 19.78 -5.67 41.40
C VAL A 128 20.21 -5.64 42.86
N SER A 129 20.46 -6.81 43.43
CA SER A 129 21.02 -6.94 44.78
C SER A 129 22.50 -6.54 44.73
N HIS A 130 22.81 -5.32 45.17
CA HIS A 130 24.19 -4.94 45.45
C HIS A 130 24.63 -5.66 46.73
N LYS A 131 25.53 -6.65 46.63
CA LYS A 131 26.25 -7.17 47.79
C LYS A 131 27.28 -6.13 48.22
N ASN A 132 27.12 -5.55 49.41
CA ASN A 132 28.17 -4.75 50.03
C ASN A 132 29.40 -5.66 50.27
N ARG A 133 30.55 -5.29 49.70
CA ARG A 133 31.83 -5.95 49.95
C ARG A 133 32.39 -5.39 51.25
N ASP A 134 31.96 -5.89 52.39
CA ASP A 134 32.69 -5.67 53.63
C ASP A 134 32.63 -6.96 54.45
N ASP A 135 33.74 -7.70 54.43
CA ASP A 135 34.24 -8.59 55.49
C ASP A 135 35.68 -8.98 55.09
N VAL A 136 36.66 -8.24 55.62
CA VAL A 136 38.10 -8.56 55.69
C VAL A 136 38.41 -8.99 57.11
#